data_AF-A0A8H6X0C0-F1
#
_entry.id   AF-A0A8H6X0C0-F1
#
_cell.length_a   1.000
_cell.length_b   1.000
_cell.length_c   1.000
_cell.angle_alpha   90.00
_cell.angle_beta   90.00
_cell.angle_gamma   90.00
#
_symmetry.space_group_name_H-M   'P 1'
#
loop_
_entity.id
_entity.type
_entity.pdbx_description
1 polymer ?
#
loop_
_entity_poly.entity_id
_entity_poly.type
_entity_poly.pdbx_seq_one_letter_code
_entity_poly.pdbx_strand_id
1 'polypeptide(L)'
;MQYPTHPVPSYPSIQPHLHAAPRLPPKSFRCVLFPADSTRRPSVVEVLTSPVLYSAHPTARMPHPEVHMDSPNSTGGARAWDYCTINALDGIERPLSQPYIVFFPTMSQDGSPFPINQTIRDIQGPNFKDQCAWRGNVVIGKYTAANDPFNSLIDAGTQDFAIIRNLIRSRASPRTFY
;
A
#
# COMPACT_ATOMS: atom_id res chain seq x y z
N MET A 1 12.80 24.27 -71.61
CA MET A 1 12.54 23.06 -70.80
C MET A 1 11.94 23.49 -69.48
N GLN A 2 10.62 23.37 -69.34
CA GLN A 2 9.85 23.74 -68.15
C GLN A 2 9.46 22.46 -67.42
N TYR A 3 9.84 22.32 -66.15
CA TYR A 3 9.38 21.22 -65.30
C TYR A 3 7.95 21.47 -64.82
N PRO A 4 7.05 20.47 -64.83
CA PRO A 4 5.71 20.64 -64.30
C PRO A 4 5.74 20.64 -62.76
N THR A 5 5.13 21.66 -62.16
CA THR A 5 4.84 21.74 -60.73
C THR A 5 3.69 20.81 -60.37
N HIS A 6 3.98 19.69 -59.72
CA HIS A 6 2.95 18.85 -59.10
C HIS A 6 2.52 19.45 -57.74
N PRO A 7 1.22 19.42 -57.40
CA PRO A 7 0.75 19.85 -56.10
C PRO A 7 1.15 18.84 -55.02
N VAL A 8 1.64 19.35 -53.89
CA VAL A 8 2.00 18.57 -52.70
C VAL A 8 0.71 17.99 -52.08
N PRO A 9 0.61 16.68 -51.82
CA PRO A 9 -0.55 16.12 -51.13
C PRO A 9 -0.56 16.58 -49.66
N SER A 10 -1.66 17.25 -49.27
CA SER A 10 -1.97 17.57 -47.89
C SER A 10 -2.28 16.28 -47.12
N TYR A 11 -1.37 15.87 -46.25
CA TYR A 11 -1.66 14.79 -45.30
C TYR A 11 -2.73 15.26 -44.31
N PRO A 12 -3.80 14.48 -44.06
CA PRO A 12 -4.72 14.80 -43.00
C PRO A 12 -3.98 14.70 -41.65
N SER A 13 -4.05 15.76 -40.85
CA SER A 13 -3.60 15.75 -39.46
C SER A 13 -4.31 14.61 -38.72
N ILE A 14 -3.58 13.53 -38.45
CA ILE A 14 -4.03 12.49 -37.52
C ILE A 14 -4.02 13.14 -36.15
N GLN A 15 -5.18 13.65 -35.71
CA GLN A 15 -5.39 13.90 -34.30
C GLN A 15 -5.22 12.56 -33.58
N PRO A 16 -4.30 12.42 -32.61
CA PRO A 16 -4.32 11.28 -31.73
C PRO A 16 -5.58 11.45 -30.90
N HIS A 17 -6.64 10.76 -31.32
CA HIS A 17 -7.77 10.45 -30.46
C HIS A 17 -7.17 9.59 -29.35
N LEU A 18 -6.73 10.26 -28.29
CA LEU A 18 -6.50 9.65 -26.99
C LEU A 18 -7.79 8.91 -26.66
N HIS A 19 -7.83 7.62 -26.96
CA HIS A 19 -8.76 6.70 -26.34
C HIS A 19 -8.51 6.86 -24.85
N ALA A 20 -9.35 7.68 -24.19
CA ALA A 20 -9.39 7.77 -22.75
C ALA A 20 -9.60 6.34 -22.26
N ALA A 21 -8.55 5.74 -21.70
CA ALA A 21 -8.66 4.44 -21.05
C ALA A 21 -9.89 4.51 -20.12
N PRO A 22 -10.75 3.48 -20.09
CA PRO A 22 -11.93 3.49 -19.25
C PRO A 22 -11.50 3.79 -17.82
N ARG A 23 -11.85 5.00 -17.34
CA ARG A 23 -11.55 5.44 -15.99
C ARG A 23 -12.43 4.62 -15.07
N LEU A 24 -11.91 3.49 -14.59
CA LEU A 24 -12.54 2.77 -13.50
C LEU A 24 -12.80 3.76 -12.36
N PRO A 25 -13.99 3.74 -11.72
CA PRO A 25 -14.31 4.70 -10.67
C PRO A 25 -13.28 4.63 -9.54
N PRO A 26 -13.01 5.73 -8.83
CA PRO A 26 -12.17 5.69 -7.63
C PRO A 26 -12.79 4.69 -6.65
N LYS A 27 -11.95 3.78 -6.15
CA LYS A 27 -12.33 2.80 -5.14
C LYS A 27 -11.44 3.02 -3.93
N SER A 28 -12.03 2.93 -2.75
CA SER A 28 -11.34 3.03 -1.48
C SER A 28 -11.74 1.88 -0.56
N PHE A 29 -10.98 1.73 0.52
CA PHE A 29 -11.24 0.73 1.55
C PHE A 29 -10.70 1.25 2.88
N ARG A 30 -11.31 0.80 3.96
CA ARG A 30 -10.94 1.18 5.32
C ARG A 30 -9.80 0.30 5.82
N CYS A 31 -8.76 0.93 6.35
CA CYS A 31 -7.59 0.30 6.97
C CYS A 31 -7.42 0.79 8.40
N VAL A 32 -6.66 0.04 9.18
CA VAL A 32 -6.19 0.49 10.49
C VAL A 32 -4.81 1.14 10.35
N LEU A 33 -4.70 2.41 10.76
CA LEU A 33 -3.44 3.13 10.85
C LEU A 33 -2.87 2.99 12.25
N PHE A 34 -1.60 2.59 12.33
CA PHE A 34 -0.75 2.69 13.51
C PHE A 34 0.24 3.82 13.30
N PRO A 35 0.00 5.02 13.86
CA PRO A 35 0.92 6.14 13.74
C PRO A 35 2.24 5.83 14.46
N ALA A 36 3.34 6.34 13.94
CA ALA A 36 4.66 6.13 14.51
C ALA A 36 4.86 6.91 15.81
N ASP A 37 4.30 8.12 15.86
CA ASP A 37 4.35 8.95 17.05
C ASP A 37 3.53 8.37 18.20
N SER A 38 3.93 8.73 19.41
CA SER A 38 3.27 8.31 20.64
C SER A 38 2.04 9.16 20.98
N THR A 39 1.72 10.20 20.19
CA THR A 39 0.67 11.18 20.51
C THR A 39 -0.65 10.83 19.85
N ARG A 40 -0.62 10.23 18.65
CA ARG A 40 -1.82 9.76 17.94
C ARG A 40 -2.14 8.33 18.35
N ARG A 41 -3.44 8.03 18.43
CA ARG A 41 -3.94 6.68 18.68
C ARG A 41 -4.16 5.95 17.36
N PRO A 42 -4.11 4.60 17.34
CA PRO A 42 -4.58 3.83 16.21
C PRO A 42 -6.00 4.23 15.80
N SER A 43 -6.22 4.37 14.50
CA SER A 43 -7.47 4.86 13.94
C SER A 43 -7.80 4.12 12.65
N VAL A 44 -9.06 4.22 12.22
CA VAL A 44 -9.48 3.69 10.92
C VAL A 44 -9.37 4.81 9.89
N VAL A 45 -8.64 4.56 8.81
CA VAL A 45 -8.39 5.51 7.71
C VAL A 45 -8.84 4.93 6.38
N GLU A 46 -9.09 5.81 5.41
CA GLU A 46 -9.47 5.42 4.05
C GLU A 46 -8.23 5.38 3.16
N VAL A 47 -8.02 4.26 2.46
CA VAL A 47 -6.94 4.10 1.49
C VAL A 47 -7.53 4.06 0.09
N LEU A 48 -7.11 5.00 -0.75
CA LEU A 48 -7.51 5.08 -2.14
C LEU A 48 -6.80 4.01 -2.98
N THR A 49 -7.41 3.65 -4.11
CA THR A 49 -6.80 2.76 -5.10
C THR A 49 -6.83 3.36 -6.50
N SER A 50 -5.75 3.14 -7.26
CA SER A 50 -5.68 3.48 -8.68
C SER A 50 -5.76 2.25 -9.57
N PRO A 51 -6.31 2.35 -10.79
CA PRO A 51 -6.22 1.29 -11.79
C PRO A 51 -4.77 0.97 -12.16
N VAL A 52 -4.44 -0.31 -12.33
CA VAL A 52 -3.12 -0.74 -12.83
C VAL A 52 -3.15 -0.81 -14.36
N LEU A 53 -2.43 0.11 -15.02
CA LEU A 53 -2.49 0.28 -16.49
C LEU A 53 -1.89 -0.88 -17.31
N TYR A 54 -1.12 -1.77 -16.69
CA TYR A 54 -0.44 -2.89 -17.35
C TYR A 54 -0.66 -4.22 -16.63
N SER A 55 -1.90 -4.49 -16.23
CA SER A 55 -2.26 -5.74 -15.56
C SER A 55 -3.00 -6.70 -16.49
N ALA A 56 -2.71 -8.00 -16.37
CA ALA A 56 -3.50 -9.06 -16.98
C ALA A 56 -4.94 -9.12 -16.44
N HIS A 57 -5.18 -8.51 -15.28
CA HIS A 57 -6.51 -8.38 -14.69
C HIS A 57 -7.06 -6.96 -14.96
N PRO A 58 -8.16 -6.82 -15.74
CA PRO A 58 -8.70 -5.51 -16.12
C PRO A 58 -9.27 -4.73 -14.93
N THR A 59 -9.53 -5.41 -13.81
CA THR A 59 -10.00 -4.82 -12.56
C THR A 59 -8.88 -4.61 -11.55
N ALA A 60 -7.62 -4.79 -11.95
CA ALA A 60 -6.49 -4.69 -11.03
C ALA A 60 -6.34 -3.28 -10.49
N ARG A 61 -6.14 -3.18 -9.18
CA ARG A 61 -6.01 -1.91 -8.48
C ARG A 61 -4.83 -1.89 -7.55
N MET A 62 -4.16 -0.75 -7.48
CA MET A 62 -3.03 -0.50 -6.59
C MET A 62 -3.50 0.34 -5.42
N PRO A 63 -3.37 -0.12 -4.16
CA PRO A 63 -3.61 0.73 -3.01
C PRO A 63 -2.53 1.80 -2.86
N HIS A 64 -2.92 2.94 -2.27
CA HIS A 64 -2.04 4.07 -1.99
C HIS A 64 -1.85 4.29 -0.47
N PRO A 65 -1.23 3.36 0.26
CA PRO A 65 -0.99 3.52 1.69
C PRO A 65 -0.01 4.65 2.02
N GLU A 66 0.81 5.08 1.05
CA GLU A 66 1.78 6.17 1.20
C GLU A 66 1.15 7.48 1.64
N VAL A 67 -0.13 7.73 1.35
CA VAL A 67 -0.83 8.96 1.77
C VAL A 67 -0.96 9.06 3.30
N HIS A 68 -0.77 7.95 4.01
CA HIS A 68 -0.79 7.86 5.48
C HIS A 68 0.58 7.58 6.09
N MET A 69 1.62 7.46 5.26
CA MET A 69 3.00 7.34 5.71
C MET A 69 3.60 8.74 5.72
N ASP A 70 4.15 9.19 6.85
CA ASP A 70 4.74 10.53 6.92
C ASP A 70 6.07 10.52 6.16
N SER A 71 6.24 11.40 5.16
CA SER A 71 7.47 11.59 4.36
C SER A 71 8.03 10.40 3.53
N PRO A 72 7.21 9.58 2.84
CA PRO A 72 7.71 8.54 1.93
C PRO A 72 8.36 9.19 0.69
N ASN A 73 9.49 8.63 0.23
CA ASN A 73 10.13 9.11 -1.00
C ASN A 73 9.29 8.82 -2.25
N SER A 74 8.52 9.79 -2.72
CA SER A 74 7.71 9.67 -3.94
C SER A 74 8.53 9.90 -5.23
N THR A 75 9.78 10.37 -5.13
CA THR A 75 10.48 11.04 -6.24
C THR A 75 11.25 10.09 -7.19
N GLY A 76 11.15 8.77 -7.02
CA GLY A 76 12.07 7.83 -7.68
C GLY A 76 11.47 6.79 -8.63
N GLY A 77 10.15 6.78 -8.85
CA GLY A 77 9.47 5.70 -9.59
C GLY A 77 9.46 4.33 -8.87
N ALA A 78 10.38 4.12 -7.92
CA ALA A 78 10.34 3.02 -6.97
C ALA A 78 9.31 3.29 -5.87
N ARG A 79 8.61 2.23 -5.46
CA ARG A 79 7.62 2.28 -4.39
C ARG A 79 8.31 2.59 -3.05
N ALA A 80 7.92 3.68 -2.41
CA ALA A 80 8.47 4.14 -1.11
C ALA A 80 8.06 3.28 0.10
N TRP A 81 7.30 2.23 -0.15
CA TRP A 81 6.69 1.34 0.83
C TRP A 81 6.74 -0.09 0.32
N ASP A 82 6.53 -1.02 1.23
CA ASP A 82 6.45 -2.44 0.96
C ASP A 82 5.33 -3.05 1.81
N TYR A 83 5.06 -4.34 1.62
CA TYR A 83 3.98 -5.00 2.32
C TYR A 83 4.33 -6.44 2.69
N CYS A 84 3.66 -6.95 3.72
CA CYS A 84 3.62 -8.37 4.01
C CYS A 84 2.20 -8.80 4.34
N THR A 85 1.89 -10.08 4.11
CA THR A 85 0.60 -10.66 4.44
C THR A 85 0.65 -11.46 5.73
N ILE A 86 -0.51 -11.55 6.37
CA ILE A 86 -0.71 -12.14 7.67
C ILE A 86 -1.93 -13.05 7.61
N ASN A 87 -1.66 -14.35 7.50
CA ASN A 87 -2.70 -15.33 7.21
C ASN A 87 -3.04 -16.26 8.39
N ALA A 88 -2.28 -16.18 9.49
CA ALA A 88 -2.47 -17.02 10.67
C ALA A 88 -2.06 -16.26 11.94
N LEU A 89 -2.72 -16.57 13.07
CA LEU A 89 -2.27 -16.16 14.39
C LEU A 89 -1.27 -17.20 14.92
N ASP A 90 -0.32 -16.76 15.74
CA ASP A 90 0.59 -17.69 16.39
C ASP A 90 -0.18 -18.65 17.30
N GLY A 91 0.13 -19.94 17.19
CA GLY A 91 -0.57 -20.99 17.93
C GLY A 91 -1.94 -21.38 17.36
N ILE A 92 -2.36 -20.85 16.19
CA ILE A 92 -3.58 -21.28 15.51
C ILE A 92 -3.23 -22.00 14.22
N GLU A 93 -3.59 -23.28 14.13
CA GLU A 93 -3.30 -24.12 12.94
C GLU A 93 -4.13 -23.71 11.71
N ARG A 94 -5.33 -23.16 11.94
CA ARG A 94 -6.22 -22.75 10.85
C ARG A 94 -5.92 -21.32 10.39
N PRO A 95 -5.86 -21.08 9.07
CA PRO A 95 -5.69 -19.74 8.55
C PRO A 95 -6.89 -18.86 8.90
N LEU A 96 -6.64 -17.56 8.99
CA LEU A 96 -7.67 -16.55 9.13
C LEU A 96 -8.62 -16.59 7.92
N SER A 97 -9.93 -16.60 8.18
CA SER A 97 -10.93 -16.45 7.13
C SER A 97 -10.85 -15.08 6.44
N GLN A 98 -10.38 -14.08 7.18
CA GLN A 98 -10.11 -12.73 6.71
C GLN A 98 -8.65 -12.36 7.07
N PRO A 99 -7.69 -12.69 6.21
CA PRO A 99 -6.29 -12.32 6.42
C PRO A 99 -6.06 -10.81 6.36
N TYR A 100 -4.92 -10.38 6.88
CA TYR A 100 -4.50 -8.99 6.92
C TYR A 100 -3.29 -8.74 6.04
N ILE A 101 -3.20 -7.53 5.50
CA ILE A 101 -2.05 -7.03 4.75
C ILE A 101 -1.48 -5.82 5.49
N VAL A 102 -0.18 -5.82 5.72
CA VAL A 102 0.51 -4.76 6.46
C VAL A 102 1.39 -4.00 5.49
N PHE A 103 1.10 -2.72 5.30
CA PHE A 103 1.90 -1.77 4.53
C PHE A 103 2.82 -0.99 5.47
N PHE A 104 4.09 -0.87 5.10
CA PHE A 104 5.08 -0.15 5.88
C PHE A 104 6.04 0.61 4.97
N PRO A 105 6.55 1.77 5.42
CA PRO A 105 7.46 2.57 4.61
C PRO A 105 8.85 1.93 4.55
N THR A 106 9.52 2.10 3.41
CA THR A 106 10.84 1.51 3.13
C THR A 106 11.90 2.53 2.76
N MET A 107 11.50 3.69 2.26
CA MET A 107 12.40 4.79 1.88
C MET A 107 11.81 6.14 2.29
N SER A 108 12.53 6.90 3.12
CA SER A 108 12.16 8.27 3.45
C SER A 108 12.61 9.23 2.37
N GLN A 109 11.93 10.36 2.26
CA GLN A 109 12.26 11.40 1.28
C GLN A 109 13.66 12.00 1.46
N ASP A 110 14.14 12.06 2.69
CA ASP A 110 15.43 12.66 3.08
C ASP A 110 16.56 11.64 3.30
N GLY A 111 16.27 10.35 3.15
CA GLY A 111 17.20 9.24 3.44
C GLY A 111 17.34 8.89 4.93
N SER A 112 16.71 9.64 5.84
CA SER A 112 16.70 9.35 7.28
C SER A 112 15.89 8.09 7.61
N PRO A 113 16.34 7.23 8.54
CA PRO A 113 15.53 6.11 8.99
C PRO A 113 14.20 6.59 9.60
N PHE A 114 13.12 5.89 9.29
CA PHE A 114 11.83 6.15 9.95
C PHE A 114 11.93 5.91 11.47
N PRO A 115 11.21 6.70 12.29
CA PRO A 115 11.17 6.49 13.73
C PRO A 115 10.54 5.14 14.07
N ILE A 116 10.92 4.55 15.21
CA ILE A 116 10.27 3.34 15.73
C ILE A 116 8.79 3.66 15.98
N ASN A 117 7.91 2.76 15.55
CA ASN A 117 6.49 2.90 15.82
C ASN A 117 6.22 2.60 17.30
N GLN A 118 6.01 3.66 18.09
CA GLN A 118 5.93 3.53 19.54
C GLN A 118 4.71 2.72 19.96
N THR A 119 3.59 2.86 19.26
CA THR A 119 2.38 2.07 19.55
C THR A 119 2.63 0.58 19.36
N ILE A 120 3.28 0.19 18.26
CA ILE A 120 3.60 -1.22 18.00
C ILE A 120 4.62 -1.75 19.01
N ARG A 121 5.64 -0.94 19.35
CA ARG A 121 6.60 -1.27 20.41
C ARG A 121 5.89 -1.58 21.74
N ASP A 122 4.94 -0.74 22.13
CA ASP A 122 4.18 -0.92 23.37
C ASP A 122 3.29 -2.17 23.33
N ILE A 123 2.77 -2.53 22.15
CA ILE A 123 2.00 -3.77 21.94
C ILE A 123 2.89 -5.01 22.09
N GLN A 124 4.12 -4.95 21.59
CA GLN A 124 5.10 -6.03 21.66
C GLN A 124 5.69 -6.18 23.08
N GLY A 125 5.83 -5.07 23.80
CA GLY A 125 6.29 -5.06 25.20
C GLY A 125 7.63 -5.80 25.35
N PRO A 126 7.73 -6.82 26.22
CA PRO A 126 8.97 -7.59 26.41
C PRO A 126 9.48 -8.32 25.16
N ASN A 127 8.62 -8.57 24.17
CA ASN A 127 9.02 -9.25 22.92
C ASN A 127 9.63 -8.28 21.88
N PHE A 128 9.65 -6.98 22.18
CA PHE A 128 10.21 -5.97 21.29
C PHE A 128 11.71 -6.20 21.05
N LYS A 129 12.13 -6.08 19.79
CA LYS A 129 13.54 -6.13 19.37
C LYS A 129 13.82 -4.98 18.43
N ASP A 130 14.74 -4.09 18.81
CA ASP A 130 15.03 -2.84 18.09
C ASP A 130 15.43 -3.09 16.62
N GLN A 131 16.31 -4.06 16.40
CA GLN A 131 16.81 -4.49 15.09
C GLN A 131 15.70 -4.96 14.10
N CYS A 132 14.55 -5.38 14.64
CA CYS A 132 13.39 -5.83 13.86
C CYS A 132 12.14 -4.98 14.15
N ALA A 133 12.33 -3.75 14.63
CA ALA A 133 11.23 -2.87 14.98
C ALA A 133 10.44 -2.45 13.74
N TRP A 134 9.12 -2.34 13.89
CA TRP A 134 8.29 -1.63 12.94
C TRP A 134 8.62 -0.14 13.01
N ARG A 135 8.84 0.48 11.86
CA ARG A 135 9.23 1.90 11.75
C ARG A 135 8.26 2.66 10.86
N GLY A 136 8.05 3.92 11.19
CA GLY A 136 7.11 4.81 10.52
C GLY A 136 5.65 4.42 10.77
N ASN A 137 4.75 5.07 10.04
CA ASN A 137 3.33 4.78 10.12
C ASN A 137 3.05 3.46 9.41
N VAL A 138 2.36 2.56 10.09
CA VAL A 138 2.00 1.24 9.56
C VAL A 138 0.52 1.22 9.24
N VAL A 139 0.16 0.86 8.01
CA VAL A 139 -1.24 0.79 7.55
C VAL A 139 -1.62 -0.67 7.37
N ILE A 140 -2.73 -1.10 7.95
CA ILE A 140 -3.14 -2.50 7.95
C ILE A 140 -4.52 -2.63 7.31
N GLY A 141 -4.54 -3.28 6.16
CA GLY A 141 -5.76 -3.63 5.45
C GLY A 141 -6.20 -5.05 5.76
N LYS A 142 -7.45 -5.36 5.40
CA LYS A 142 -8.03 -6.69 5.46
C LYS A 142 -8.42 -7.12 4.05
N TYR A 143 -8.31 -8.40 3.74
CA TYR A 143 -8.66 -8.90 2.41
C TYR A 143 -9.33 -10.27 2.49
N THR A 144 -9.94 -10.71 1.38
CA THR A 144 -10.51 -12.06 1.30
C THR A 144 -9.45 -13.05 0.79
N ALA A 145 -9.33 -14.21 1.46
CA ALA A 145 -8.30 -15.20 1.12
C ALA A 145 -8.46 -15.85 -0.27
N ALA A 146 -9.54 -15.56 -1.00
CA ALA A 146 -9.88 -16.21 -2.26
C ALA A 146 -9.09 -15.71 -3.47
N ASN A 147 -8.51 -14.50 -3.41
CA ASN A 147 -7.90 -13.82 -4.56
C ASN A 147 -6.61 -13.09 -4.15
N ASP A 148 -5.95 -12.49 -5.15
CA ASP A 148 -4.85 -11.54 -4.94
C ASP A 148 -5.20 -10.48 -3.86
N PRO A 149 -4.32 -10.22 -2.87
CA PRO A 149 -4.61 -9.33 -1.75
C PRO A 149 -5.02 -7.92 -2.18
N PHE A 150 -4.44 -7.35 -3.24
CA PHE A 150 -4.75 -5.99 -3.68
C PHE A 150 -6.11 -5.90 -4.37
N ASN A 151 -6.53 -6.98 -5.03
CA ASN A 151 -7.83 -7.05 -5.69
C ASN A 151 -8.98 -7.44 -4.76
N SER A 152 -8.67 -7.91 -3.55
CA SER A 152 -9.63 -8.46 -2.60
C SER A 152 -9.72 -7.71 -1.27
N LEU A 153 -9.21 -6.47 -1.22
CA LEU A 153 -9.31 -5.60 -0.05
C LEU A 153 -10.78 -5.37 0.35
N ILE A 154 -11.04 -5.47 1.65
CA ILE A 154 -12.31 -5.22 2.30
C ILE A 154 -12.11 -4.28 3.49
N ASP A 155 -13.20 -3.68 3.96
CA ASP A 155 -13.14 -2.73 5.07
C ASP A 155 -12.70 -3.39 6.38
N ALA A 156 -11.61 -2.88 6.95
CA ALA A 156 -11.27 -3.06 8.34
C ALA A 156 -12.02 -2.01 9.19
N GLY A 157 -12.50 -2.42 10.36
CA GLY A 157 -13.16 -1.56 11.33
C GLY A 157 -12.46 -1.58 12.69
N THR A 158 -13.04 -0.87 13.66
CA THR A 158 -12.49 -0.80 15.02
C THR A 158 -12.51 -2.15 15.74
N GLN A 159 -13.41 -3.05 15.35
CA GLN A 159 -13.44 -4.44 15.84
C GLN A 159 -12.17 -5.23 15.48
N ASP A 160 -11.49 -4.86 14.38
CA ASP A 160 -10.27 -5.54 13.94
C ASP A 160 -9.07 -5.18 14.83
N PHE A 161 -9.14 -4.14 15.66
CA PHE A 161 -8.03 -3.72 16.53
C PHE A 161 -7.56 -4.81 17.47
N ALA A 162 -8.46 -5.59 18.07
CA ALA A 162 -8.08 -6.65 19.00
C ALA A 162 -7.30 -7.77 18.28
N ILE A 163 -7.73 -8.14 17.08
CA ILE A 163 -7.10 -9.18 16.25
C ILE A 163 -5.74 -8.68 15.77
N ILE A 164 -5.68 -7.48 15.22
CA ILE A 164 -4.45 -6.86 14.71
C ILE A 164 -3.44 -6.65 15.84
N ARG A 165 -3.88 -6.24 17.03
CA ARG A 165 -3.00 -6.11 18.20
C ARG A 165 -2.38 -7.45 18.57
N ASN A 166 -3.17 -8.52 18.57
CA ASN A 166 -2.64 -9.86 18.85
C ASN A 166 -1.67 -10.33 17.76
N LEU A 167 -1.96 -9.99 16.50
CA LEU A 167 -1.09 -10.29 15.37
C LEU A 167 0.29 -9.64 15.47
N ILE A 168 0.33 -8.36 15.81
CA ILE A 168 1.59 -7.60 15.84
C ILE A 168 2.44 -7.95 17.07
N ARG A 169 1.80 -8.38 18.16
CA ARG A 169 2.46 -8.67 19.46
C ARG A 169 3.67 -9.60 19.35
N SER A 170 3.64 -10.56 18.43
CA SER A 170 4.69 -11.55 18.24
C SER A 170 5.43 -11.41 16.90
N ARG A 171 5.02 -10.46 16.05
CA ARG A 171 5.56 -10.31 14.70
C ARG A 171 6.54 -9.15 14.61
N ALA A 172 7.78 -9.49 14.29
CA ALA A 172 8.81 -8.56 13.87
C ALA A 172 8.47 -7.91 12.52
N SER A 173 9.05 -6.73 12.26
CA SER A 173 9.09 -6.15 10.92
C SER A 173 9.80 -7.12 9.96
N PRO A 174 9.30 -7.33 8.73
CA PRO A 174 9.99 -8.15 7.71
C PRO A 174 11.37 -7.58 7.34
N ARG A 175 11.60 -6.29 7.59
CA ARG A 175 12.89 -5.65 7.37
C ARG A 175 13.71 -5.65 8.65
N THR A 176 14.94 -6.13 8.53
CA THR A 176 15.99 -5.94 9.53
C THR A 176 16.75 -4.68 9.15
N PHE A 177 16.93 -3.78 10.10
CA PHE A 177 17.77 -2.59 9.94
C PHE A 177 19.11 -2.87 10.63
N TYR A 178 20.22 -2.71 9.89
CA TYR A 178 21.59 -2.89 10.37
C TYR A 178 22.26 -1.54 10.64
#